data_AF-B7Q0M2-F1
#
_entry.id   AF-B7Q0M2-F1
#
_cell.length_a   1.000
_cell.length_b   1.000
_cell.length_c   1.000
_cell.angle_alpha   90.00
_cell.angle_beta   90.00
_cell.angle_gamma   90.00
#
_symmetry.space_group_name_H-M   'P 1'
#
loop_
_entity.id
_entity.type
_entity.pdbx_description
1 polymer ?
#
loop_
_entity_poly.entity_id
_entity_poly.type
_entity_poly.pdbx_seq_one_letter_code
_entity_poly.pdbx_strand_id
1 'polypeptide(L)'
;MLIRWGVLPPLTASKFPEAMRRSSSPWLRSFGFAVVVVLIVASCLIAEVGASPGDQGAAYQSCVQRCLTGNCSTSELLTLFSAQRPWYLGALRWDCAEECRYDCMWQALQFLRKRGRPVTQFHGKWPFLRFYGIQEPASVAFSILNGFCHLWMWRKFKRLVPRSAPHYLIWKGQAVLSINAWFWSTVFHARDTPVTEKLDYFCAFSLVLYSLYSLFMRVLGTPHSVLASLSVTMPFVAFFAYHIHYLAFVHFDYGYNMLANVTAGLLNSLGWLAWCWWHRRRRPYVWRCALVVAALNLLLLLELGDFPPWHFLLDAHALWHLGTAPLPLLWYRFLIDDSLYELHKSSKAAKDGGTQNGASPLPCPSCESHDPLLSKVGGQLTQNGNNIGDCSGYT
;
A
#
# COMPACT_ATOMS: atom_id res chain seq x y z
N MET A 1 -49.02 -9.61 35.48
CA MET A 1 -47.91 -10.59 35.42
C MET A 1 -46.61 -9.81 35.24
N LEU A 2 -45.91 -9.54 36.33
CA LEU A 2 -44.65 -8.78 36.38
C LEU A 2 -43.58 -9.72 36.94
N ILE A 3 -42.50 -9.96 36.19
CA ILE A 3 -41.40 -10.84 36.62
C ILE A 3 -40.31 -9.98 37.26
N ARG A 4 -40.03 -10.26 38.55
CA ARG A 4 -38.93 -9.68 39.35
C ARG A 4 -37.58 -10.24 38.87
N TRP A 5 -36.61 -9.36 38.67
CA TRP A 5 -35.19 -9.73 38.57
C TRP A 5 -34.57 -9.75 39.97
N GLY A 6 -34.01 -10.89 40.37
CA GLY A 6 -33.28 -11.05 41.63
C GLY A 6 -31.89 -10.41 41.58
N VAL A 7 -31.52 -9.77 42.69
CA VAL A 7 -30.20 -9.16 42.91
C VAL A 7 -29.16 -10.26 43.16
N LEU A 8 -28.11 -10.33 42.34
CA LEU A 8 -26.93 -11.16 42.56
C LEU A 8 -26.06 -10.56 43.69
N PRO A 9 -25.45 -11.37 44.57
CA PRO A 9 -24.59 -10.89 45.64
C PRO A 9 -23.23 -10.39 45.09
N PRO A 10 -22.54 -9.49 45.81
CA PRO A 10 -21.27 -8.94 45.36
C PRO A 10 -20.17 -10.01 45.43
N LEU A 11 -19.50 -10.23 44.30
CA LEU A 11 -18.32 -11.10 44.21
C LEU A 11 -17.14 -10.44 44.93
N THR A 12 -16.64 -11.11 45.95
CA THR A 12 -15.45 -10.73 46.71
C THR A 12 -14.18 -10.84 45.85
N ALA A 13 -13.32 -9.83 45.96
CA ALA A 13 -12.12 -9.63 45.16
C ALA A 13 -10.91 -10.48 45.61
N SER A 14 -11.02 -11.81 45.64
CA SER A 14 -9.92 -12.65 46.17
C SER A 14 -9.55 -13.93 45.41
N LYS A 15 -9.98 -14.11 44.15
CA LYS A 15 -9.42 -15.17 43.28
C LYS A 15 -9.29 -14.72 41.83
N PHE A 16 -8.30 -13.85 41.57
CA PHE A 16 -7.78 -13.63 40.22
C PHE A 16 -6.53 -14.50 40.03
N PRO A 17 -6.43 -15.34 38.98
CA PRO A 17 -5.21 -16.07 38.68
C PRO A 17 -4.07 -15.09 38.42
N GLU A 18 -2.95 -15.33 39.09
CA GLU A 18 -1.69 -14.57 39.04
C GLU A 18 -1.09 -14.47 37.62
N ALA A 19 -1.62 -15.24 36.67
CA ALA A 19 -1.31 -15.20 35.24
C ALA A 19 -1.80 -13.94 34.49
N MET A 20 -2.74 -13.15 35.05
CA MET A 20 -3.20 -11.89 34.43
C MET A 20 -2.32 -10.67 34.76
N ARG A 21 -1.33 -10.80 35.64
CA ARG A 21 -0.49 -9.67 36.09
C ARG A 21 0.66 -9.33 35.12
N ARG A 22 0.89 -10.09 34.04
CA ARG A 22 2.10 -9.95 33.19
C ARG A 22 1.92 -9.50 31.73
N SER A 23 0.74 -9.11 31.26
CA SER A 23 0.64 -8.57 29.89
C SER A 23 -0.58 -7.68 29.65
N SER A 24 -0.44 -6.39 29.92
CA SER A 24 -1.26 -5.33 29.31
C SER A 24 -0.70 -3.97 29.67
N SER A 25 0.30 -3.49 28.93
CA SER A 25 0.75 -2.10 29.04
C SER A 25 -0.39 -1.16 28.57
N PRO A 26 -0.94 -0.28 29.43
CA PRO A 26 -2.00 0.68 29.08
C PRO A 26 -1.59 1.64 27.96
N TRP A 27 -0.28 1.89 27.85
CA TRP A 27 0.35 2.73 26.83
C TRP A 27 0.03 2.31 25.39
N LEU A 28 -0.15 1.01 25.15
CA LEU A 28 -0.37 0.49 23.79
C LEU A 28 -1.75 0.86 23.23
N ARG A 29 -2.76 1.03 24.10
CA ARG A 29 -4.11 1.48 23.70
C ARG A 29 -4.13 2.99 23.46
N SER A 30 -3.45 3.75 24.32
CA SER A 30 -3.33 5.20 24.19
C SER A 30 -2.55 5.61 22.95
N PHE A 31 -1.55 4.82 22.51
CA PHE A 31 -0.74 5.13 21.34
C PHE A 31 -1.48 4.93 20.01
N GLY A 32 -2.19 3.81 19.83
CA GLY A 32 -3.00 3.60 18.62
C GLY A 32 -4.13 4.62 18.49
N PHE A 33 -4.78 4.96 19.61
CA PHE A 33 -5.77 6.03 19.67
C PHE A 33 -5.17 7.40 19.33
N ALA A 34 -4.01 7.75 19.91
CA ALA A 34 -3.33 9.00 19.63
C ALA A 34 -2.93 9.13 18.15
N VAL A 35 -2.47 8.05 17.52
CA VAL A 35 -2.19 8.03 16.07
C VAL A 35 -3.45 8.31 15.26
N VAL A 36 -4.57 7.65 15.57
CA VAL A 36 -5.85 7.90 14.89
C VAL A 36 -6.33 9.34 15.11
N VAL A 37 -6.18 9.88 16.32
CA VAL A 37 -6.53 11.28 16.61
C VAL A 37 -5.64 12.25 15.82
N VAL A 38 -4.33 12.00 15.74
CA VAL A 38 -3.41 12.82 14.93
C VAL A 38 -3.82 12.78 13.45
N LEU A 39 -4.19 11.61 12.93
CA LEU A 39 -4.67 11.47 11.56
C LEU A 39 -5.96 12.27 11.33
N ILE A 40 -6.92 12.20 12.25
CA ILE A 40 -8.16 12.97 12.18
C ILE A 40 -7.89 14.47 12.22
N VAL A 41 -7.09 14.94 13.18
CA VAL A 41 -6.77 16.37 13.37
C VAL A 41 -6.01 16.93 12.18
N ALA A 42 -5.01 16.21 11.67
CA ALA A 42 -4.30 16.60 10.45
C ALA A 42 -5.28 16.76 9.31
N SER A 43 -6.20 15.80 9.13
CA SER A 43 -7.19 15.81 8.05
C SER A 43 -8.24 16.95 8.15
N CYS A 44 -8.30 17.70 9.26
CA CYS A 44 -9.20 18.85 9.40
C CYS A 44 -8.59 20.18 8.92
N LEU A 45 -7.30 20.21 8.56
CA LEU A 45 -6.61 21.41 8.07
C LEU A 45 -6.71 21.46 6.54
N ILE A 46 -7.67 22.23 6.00
CA ILE A 46 -7.94 22.29 4.55
C ILE A 46 -7.63 23.69 4.01
N ALA A 47 -6.92 23.75 2.88
CA ALA A 47 -6.72 24.96 2.08
C ALA A 47 -7.64 24.94 0.85
N GLU A 48 -8.10 26.11 0.39
CA GLU A 48 -8.94 26.19 -0.81
C GLU A 48 -8.18 25.80 -2.07
N VAL A 49 -8.81 24.99 -2.93
CA VAL A 49 -8.25 24.53 -4.21
C VAL A 49 -8.82 25.40 -5.34
N GLY A 50 -7.92 26.05 -6.09
CA GLY A 50 -8.28 26.81 -7.29
C GLY A 50 -8.31 25.94 -8.55
N ALA A 51 -9.06 26.38 -9.57
CA ALA A 51 -9.03 25.75 -10.89
C ALA A 51 -7.65 25.88 -11.55
N SER A 52 -7.27 24.93 -12.43
CA SER A 52 -5.95 24.95 -13.05
C SER A 52 -5.76 26.19 -13.94
N PRO A 53 -4.54 26.75 -14.01
CA PRO A 53 -4.32 27.99 -14.76
C PRO A 53 -4.62 27.86 -16.27
N GLY A 54 -4.47 26.65 -16.84
CA GLY A 54 -4.85 26.37 -18.23
C GLY A 54 -6.34 26.52 -18.49
N ASP A 55 -7.20 26.16 -17.53
CA ASP A 55 -8.66 26.22 -17.65
C ASP A 55 -9.19 27.65 -17.67
N GLN A 56 -8.43 28.57 -17.06
CA GLN A 56 -8.76 30.00 -17.02
C GLN A 56 -8.32 30.74 -18.29
N GLY A 57 -7.58 30.10 -19.18
CA GLY A 57 -7.06 30.72 -20.40
C GLY A 57 -8.17 30.99 -21.41
N ALA A 58 -8.32 32.25 -21.86
CA ALA A 58 -9.32 32.65 -22.86
C ALA A 58 -9.21 31.85 -24.17
N ALA A 59 -8.00 31.52 -24.60
CA ALA A 59 -7.77 30.69 -25.79
C ALA A 59 -8.34 29.27 -25.63
N TYR A 60 -8.19 28.67 -24.45
CA TYR A 60 -8.71 27.35 -24.14
C TYR A 60 -10.24 27.37 -24.06
N GLN A 61 -10.81 28.29 -23.28
CA GLN A 61 -12.26 28.42 -23.10
C GLN A 61 -12.97 28.68 -24.43
N SER A 62 -12.46 29.61 -25.25
CA SER A 62 -13.03 29.91 -26.57
C SER A 62 -12.95 28.73 -27.54
N CYS A 63 -11.87 27.92 -27.47
CA CYS A 63 -11.77 26.69 -28.26
C CYS A 63 -12.83 25.68 -27.81
N VAL A 64 -12.89 25.38 -26.51
CA VAL A 64 -13.81 24.38 -25.96
C VAL A 64 -15.26 24.75 -26.26
N GLN A 65 -15.64 26.00 -26.04
CA GLN A 65 -16.99 26.47 -26.33
C GLN A 65 -17.35 26.25 -27.81
N ARG A 66 -16.48 26.64 -28.75
CA ARG A 66 -16.72 26.44 -30.19
C ARG A 66 -16.82 24.96 -30.56
N CYS A 67 -15.94 24.12 -30.01
CA CYS A 67 -15.96 22.68 -30.27
C CYS A 67 -17.25 22.03 -29.75
N LEU A 68 -17.66 22.34 -28.52
CA LEU A 68 -18.89 21.82 -27.94
C LEU A 68 -20.13 22.26 -28.73
N THR A 69 -20.22 23.54 -29.11
CA THR A 69 -21.33 24.04 -29.91
C THR A 69 -21.38 23.40 -31.30
N GLY A 70 -20.23 23.21 -31.95
CA GLY A 70 -20.14 22.65 -33.30
C GLY A 70 -20.32 21.14 -33.40
N ASN A 71 -19.93 20.38 -32.36
CA ASN A 71 -19.82 18.92 -32.43
C ASN A 71 -20.68 18.17 -31.40
N CYS A 72 -21.08 18.80 -30.30
CA CYS A 72 -21.68 18.10 -29.15
C CYS A 72 -23.06 18.65 -28.73
N SER A 73 -23.61 19.63 -29.45
CA SER A 73 -24.78 20.41 -29.02
C SER A 73 -26.14 19.76 -29.35
N THR A 74 -26.21 18.91 -30.37
CA THR A 74 -27.45 18.26 -30.82
C THR A 74 -27.31 16.74 -30.87
N SER A 75 -28.42 16.02 -30.77
CA SER A 75 -28.43 14.56 -30.85
C SER A 75 -27.93 14.02 -32.20
N GLU A 76 -28.17 14.75 -33.29
CA GLU A 76 -27.64 14.43 -34.61
C GLU A 76 -26.11 14.50 -34.64
N LEU A 77 -25.54 15.58 -34.09
CA LEU A 77 -24.09 15.76 -34.00
C LEU A 77 -23.44 14.70 -33.09
N LEU A 78 -24.07 14.34 -31.96
CA LEU A 78 -23.58 13.28 -31.09
C LEU A 78 -23.64 11.89 -31.77
N THR A 79 -24.65 11.65 -32.61
CA THR A 79 -24.75 10.42 -33.40
C THR A 79 -23.65 10.38 -34.46
N LEU A 80 -23.40 11.50 -35.14
CA LEU A 80 -22.30 11.64 -36.10
C LEU A 80 -20.94 11.41 -35.44
N PHE A 81 -20.68 12.06 -34.30
CA PHE A 81 -19.49 11.84 -33.50
C PHE A 81 -19.32 10.36 -33.13
N SER A 82 -20.38 9.73 -32.63
CA SER A 82 -20.34 8.32 -32.23
C SER A 82 -20.03 7.38 -33.40
N ALA A 83 -20.55 7.68 -34.60
CA ALA A 83 -20.29 6.92 -35.81
C ALA A 83 -18.86 7.12 -36.36
N GLN A 84 -18.28 8.31 -36.19
CA GLN A 84 -16.92 8.63 -36.66
C GLN A 84 -15.83 8.32 -35.64
N ARG A 85 -16.17 8.20 -34.35
CA ARG A 85 -15.21 7.97 -33.28
C ARG A 85 -14.48 6.62 -33.47
N PRO A 86 -13.14 6.62 -33.50
CA PRO A 86 -12.35 5.39 -33.55
C PRO A 86 -12.74 4.38 -32.48
N TRP A 87 -12.69 3.09 -32.83
CA TRP A 87 -13.15 2.00 -31.94
C TRP A 87 -12.44 1.99 -30.58
N TYR A 88 -11.16 2.34 -30.52
CA TYR A 88 -10.38 2.34 -29.27
C TYR A 88 -10.82 3.46 -28.31
N LEU A 89 -11.23 4.61 -28.86
CA LEU A 89 -11.83 5.68 -28.07
C LEU A 89 -13.22 5.29 -27.57
N GLY A 90 -13.98 4.57 -28.41
CA GLY A 90 -15.25 3.97 -28.01
C GLY A 90 -15.11 2.95 -26.89
N ALA A 91 -14.10 2.08 -26.97
CA ALA A 91 -13.82 1.06 -25.96
C ALA A 91 -13.49 1.68 -24.58
N LEU A 92 -12.74 2.79 -24.57
CA LEU A 92 -12.43 3.54 -23.35
C LEU A 92 -13.51 4.58 -22.97
N ARG A 93 -14.61 4.64 -23.73
CA ARG A 93 -15.75 5.53 -23.50
C ARG A 93 -15.34 7.01 -23.41
N TRP A 94 -14.49 7.47 -24.31
CA TRP A 94 -14.21 8.91 -24.48
C TRP A 94 -15.40 9.59 -25.14
N ASP A 95 -15.99 10.58 -24.48
CA ASP A 95 -17.14 11.31 -25.02
C ASP A 95 -16.75 12.54 -25.85
N CYS A 96 -17.74 13.15 -26.51
CA CYS A 96 -17.51 14.31 -27.38
C CYS A 96 -16.93 15.51 -26.62
N ALA A 97 -17.36 15.73 -25.38
CA ALA A 97 -16.90 16.86 -24.59
C ALA A 97 -15.45 16.69 -24.13
N GLU A 98 -15.07 15.47 -23.76
CA GLU A 98 -13.70 15.12 -23.39
C GLU A 98 -12.73 15.21 -24.57
N GLU A 99 -13.15 14.80 -25.76
CA GLU A 99 -12.34 14.98 -26.98
C GLU A 99 -12.16 16.46 -27.31
N CYS A 100 -13.23 17.27 -27.21
CA CYS A 100 -13.12 18.73 -27.36
C CYS A 100 -12.14 19.35 -26.35
N ARG A 101 -12.19 18.94 -25.09
CA ARG A 101 -11.24 19.42 -24.06
C ARG A 101 -9.81 19.01 -24.40
N TYR A 102 -9.61 17.77 -24.83
CA TYR A 102 -8.30 17.25 -25.19
C TYR A 102 -7.67 18.00 -26.38
N ASP A 103 -8.41 18.19 -27.46
CA ASP A 103 -7.91 18.89 -28.64
C ASP A 103 -7.64 20.37 -28.33
N CYS A 104 -8.53 21.01 -27.58
CA CYS A 104 -8.36 22.41 -27.19
C CYS A 104 -7.21 22.63 -26.20
N MET A 105 -6.92 21.65 -25.34
CA MET A 105 -5.73 21.68 -24.47
C MET A 105 -4.46 21.78 -25.31
N TRP A 106 -4.33 20.98 -26.37
CA TRP A 106 -3.17 21.03 -27.26
C TRP A 106 -3.07 22.34 -28.05
N GLN A 107 -4.19 22.87 -28.53
CA GLN A 107 -4.21 24.17 -29.21
C GLN A 107 -3.79 25.30 -28.28
N ALA A 108 -4.31 25.31 -27.04
CA ALA A 108 -3.93 26.28 -26.02
C ALA A 108 -2.44 26.16 -25.68
N LEU A 109 -1.92 24.95 -25.57
CA LEU A 109 -0.50 24.71 -25.31
C LEU A 109 0.40 25.22 -26.45
N GLN A 110 0.01 25.03 -27.71
CA GLN A 110 0.74 25.61 -28.85
C GLN A 110 0.77 27.14 -28.79
N PHE A 111 -0.34 27.77 -28.41
CA PHE A 111 -0.42 29.22 -28.23
C PHE A 111 0.50 29.73 -27.10
N LEU A 112 0.60 28.99 -25.99
CA LEU A 112 1.51 29.28 -24.88
C LEU A 112 2.98 29.13 -25.31
N ARG A 113 3.33 28.03 -25.99
CA ARG A 113 4.70 27.77 -26.46
C ARG A 113 5.19 28.83 -27.44
N LYS A 114 4.33 29.29 -28.37
CA LYS A 114 4.66 30.39 -29.30
C LYS A 114 4.98 31.71 -28.59
N ARG A 115 4.55 31.89 -27.34
CA ARG A 115 4.83 33.08 -26.51
C ARG A 115 5.92 32.85 -25.47
N GLY A 116 6.63 31.73 -25.52
CA GLY A 116 7.63 31.37 -24.50
C GLY A 116 7.06 31.20 -23.10
N ARG A 117 5.76 30.90 -22.96
CA ARG A 117 5.12 30.63 -21.67
C ARG A 117 5.33 29.17 -21.28
N PRO A 118 5.49 28.87 -19.97
CA PRO A 118 5.66 27.51 -19.51
C PRO A 118 4.39 26.67 -19.75
N VAL A 119 4.57 25.34 -19.74
CA VAL A 119 3.46 24.37 -19.73
C VAL A 119 2.64 24.59 -18.46
N THR A 120 1.32 24.42 -18.55
CA THR A 120 0.39 24.56 -17.43
C THR A 120 -0.54 23.36 -17.35
N GLN A 121 -1.18 23.17 -16.20
CA GLN A 121 -2.17 22.14 -15.96
C GLN A 121 -3.55 22.56 -16.52
N PHE A 122 -4.34 21.56 -16.91
CA PHE A 122 -5.73 21.65 -17.35
C PHE A 122 -6.53 20.58 -16.62
N HIS A 123 -7.70 20.92 -16.08
CA HIS A 123 -8.57 20.02 -15.29
C HIS A 123 -7.81 19.28 -14.18
N GLY A 124 -6.92 19.97 -13.48
CA GLY A 124 -6.10 19.40 -12.39
C GLY A 124 -4.92 18.55 -12.85
N LYS A 125 -4.63 18.46 -14.15
CA LYS A 125 -3.62 17.54 -14.69
C LYS A 125 -2.66 18.19 -15.69
N TRP A 126 -1.46 17.63 -15.79
CA TRP A 126 -0.55 17.98 -16.87
C TRP A 126 -1.04 17.45 -18.23
N PRO A 127 -0.65 18.09 -19.35
CA PRO A 127 -1.02 17.61 -20.69
C PRO A 127 -0.22 16.34 -21.06
N PHE A 128 -0.93 15.26 -21.38
CA PHE A 128 -0.35 13.98 -21.80
C PHE A 128 -0.72 13.58 -23.22
N LEU A 129 0.25 13.04 -23.94
CA LEU A 129 0.01 12.39 -25.22
C LEU A 129 -0.70 11.04 -24.97
N ARG A 130 -1.91 10.89 -25.52
CA ARG A 130 -2.67 9.64 -25.42
C ARG A 130 -2.11 8.62 -26.39
N PHE A 131 -2.06 7.35 -25.98
CA PHE A 131 -1.69 6.24 -26.85
C PHE A 131 -2.86 5.26 -26.99
N TYR A 132 -3.46 5.15 -28.18
CA TYR A 132 -4.69 4.36 -28.40
C TYR A 132 -5.80 4.67 -27.37
N GLY A 133 -5.91 5.93 -26.95
CA GLY A 133 -6.88 6.41 -25.97
C GLY A 133 -6.47 6.22 -24.51
N ILE A 134 -5.37 5.53 -24.20
CA ILE A 134 -4.78 5.48 -22.85
C ILE A 134 -4.30 6.88 -22.48
N GLN A 135 -4.77 7.38 -21.33
CA GLN A 135 -4.51 8.76 -20.90
C GLN A 135 -3.05 8.99 -20.51
N GLU A 136 -2.48 8.12 -19.68
CA GLU A 136 -1.12 8.24 -19.13
C GLU A 136 -0.35 6.92 -19.37
N PRO A 137 0.19 6.69 -20.58
CA PRO A 137 0.73 5.38 -20.97
C PRO A 137 1.90 4.90 -20.11
N ALA A 138 2.76 5.82 -19.64
CA ALA A 138 3.89 5.48 -18.79
C ALA A 138 3.43 5.03 -17.39
N SER A 139 2.54 5.80 -16.76
CA SER A 139 1.94 5.45 -15.46
C SER A 139 1.25 4.09 -15.53
N VAL A 140 0.46 3.82 -16.59
CA VAL A 140 -0.15 2.49 -16.83
C VAL A 140 0.89 1.37 -16.85
N ALA A 141 1.95 1.51 -17.65
CA ALA A 141 2.99 0.49 -17.76
C ALA A 141 3.69 0.22 -16.42
N PHE A 142 3.99 1.28 -15.66
CA PHE A 142 4.67 1.19 -14.38
C PHE A 142 3.77 0.69 -13.24
N SER A 143 2.47 0.99 -13.25
CA SER A 143 1.49 0.40 -12.33
C SER A 143 1.33 -1.11 -12.57
N ILE A 144 1.29 -1.55 -13.84
CA ILE A 144 1.29 -2.99 -14.18
C ILE A 144 2.55 -3.67 -13.66
N LEU A 145 3.72 -3.04 -13.85
CA LEU A 145 4.99 -3.57 -13.38
C LEU A 145 5.00 -3.73 -11.84
N ASN A 146 4.51 -2.74 -11.11
CA ASN A 146 4.35 -2.84 -9.65
C ASN A 146 3.45 -4.01 -9.25
N GLY A 147 2.25 -4.10 -9.83
CA GLY A 147 1.31 -5.18 -9.57
C GLY A 147 1.92 -6.56 -9.86
N PHE A 148 2.68 -6.68 -10.95
CA PHE A 148 3.42 -7.90 -11.30
C PHE A 148 4.49 -8.25 -10.26
N CYS A 149 5.30 -7.29 -9.81
CA CYS A 149 6.31 -7.50 -8.78
C CYS A 149 5.69 -8.00 -7.47
N HIS A 150 4.57 -7.41 -7.02
CA HIS A 150 3.83 -7.89 -5.85
C HIS A 150 3.30 -9.30 -6.04
N LEU A 151 2.67 -9.60 -7.18
CA LEU A 151 2.12 -10.93 -7.47
C LEU A 151 3.22 -12.01 -7.54
N TRP A 152 4.33 -11.71 -8.21
CA TRP A 152 5.48 -12.61 -8.33
C TRP A 152 6.09 -12.90 -6.96
N MET A 153 6.37 -11.86 -6.17
CA MET A 153 6.94 -12.02 -4.84
C MET A 153 5.98 -12.67 -3.86
N TRP A 154 4.68 -12.43 -3.95
CA TRP A 154 3.69 -13.13 -3.14
C TRP A 154 3.66 -14.64 -3.44
N ARG A 155 3.75 -15.03 -4.72
CA ARG A 155 3.89 -16.46 -5.09
C ARG A 155 5.18 -17.07 -4.54
N LYS A 156 6.28 -16.30 -4.46
CA LYS A 156 7.53 -16.73 -3.81
C LYS A 156 7.36 -16.86 -2.30
N PHE A 157 6.77 -15.87 -1.63
CA PHE A 157 6.48 -15.88 -0.20
C PHE A 157 5.67 -17.12 0.20
N LYS A 158 4.57 -17.42 -0.50
CA LYS A 158 3.72 -18.59 -0.24
C LYS A 158 4.45 -19.94 -0.35
N ARG A 159 5.50 -20.03 -1.16
CA ARG A 159 6.29 -21.25 -1.33
C ARG A 159 7.29 -21.44 -0.20
N LEU A 160 7.84 -20.34 0.34
CA LEU A 160 8.92 -20.37 1.32
C LEU A 160 8.42 -20.27 2.77
N VAL A 161 7.26 -19.65 3.00
CA VAL A 161 6.75 -19.39 4.34
C VAL A 161 5.53 -20.26 4.62
N PRO A 162 5.58 -21.15 5.63
CA PRO A 162 4.43 -21.95 6.06
C PRO A 162 3.27 -21.08 6.52
N ARG A 163 2.03 -21.55 6.32
CA ARG A 163 0.81 -20.83 6.77
C ARG A 163 0.72 -20.70 8.29
N SER A 164 1.42 -21.55 9.04
CA SER A 164 1.54 -21.50 10.50
C SER A 164 2.52 -20.42 10.99
N ALA A 165 3.28 -19.78 10.10
CA ALA A 165 4.20 -18.72 10.48
C ALA A 165 3.45 -17.54 11.13
N PRO A 166 4.00 -16.95 12.21
CA PRO A 166 3.45 -15.74 12.79
C PRO A 166 3.24 -14.64 11.74
N HIS A 167 2.12 -13.91 11.84
CA HIS A 167 1.77 -12.81 10.94
C HIS A 167 1.52 -13.17 9.46
N TYR A 168 1.49 -14.46 9.08
CA TYR A 168 1.22 -14.88 7.68
C TYR A 168 -0.05 -14.23 7.09
N LEU A 169 -1.13 -14.15 7.87
CA LEU A 169 -2.39 -13.53 7.43
C LEU A 169 -2.29 -12.02 7.23
N ILE A 170 -1.43 -11.34 7.99
CA ILE A 170 -1.16 -9.91 7.84
C ILE A 170 -0.43 -9.68 6.51
N TRP A 171 0.61 -10.47 6.21
CA TRP A 171 1.34 -10.36 4.95
C TRP A 171 0.51 -10.78 3.74
N LYS A 172 -0.41 -11.74 3.91
CA LYS A 172 -1.43 -12.06 2.90
C LYS A 172 -2.32 -10.86 2.60
N GLY A 173 -2.83 -10.17 3.64
CA GLY A 173 -3.65 -8.99 3.48
C GLY A 173 -2.91 -7.88 2.75
N GLN A 174 -1.66 -7.59 3.16
CA GLN A 174 -0.83 -6.59 2.49
C GLN A 174 -0.63 -6.91 1.00
N ALA A 175 -0.38 -8.18 0.66
CA ALA A 175 -0.22 -8.60 -0.74
C ALA A 175 -1.49 -8.42 -1.57
N VAL A 176 -2.65 -8.79 -1.03
CA VAL A 176 -3.94 -8.64 -1.74
C VAL A 176 -4.25 -7.16 -1.97
N LEU A 177 -4.11 -6.33 -0.94
CA LEU A 177 -4.35 -4.89 -1.06
C LEU A 177 -3.39 -4.26 -2.07
N SER A 178 -2.10 -4.61 -2.04
CA SER A 178 -1.11 -4.08 -2.99
C SER A 178 -1.47 -4.42 -4.43
N ILE A 179 -1.82 -5.68 -4.72
CA ILE A 179 -2.21 -6.08 -6.08
C ILE A 179 -3.48 -5.35 -6.52
N ASN A 180 -4.46 -5.19 -5.62
CA ASN A 180 -5.69 -4.47 -5.92
C ASN A 180 -5.46 -2.97 -6.17
N ALA A 181 -4.59 -2.33 -5.40
CA ALA A 181 -4.25 -0.92 -5.59
C ALA A 181 -3.54 -0.66 -6.91
N TRP A 182 -2.53 -1.47 -7.25
CA TRP A 182 -1.86 -1.32 -8.54
C TRP A 182 -2.76 -1.64 -9.74
N PHE A 183 -3.75 -2.51 -9.57
CA PHE A 183 -4.80 -2.72 -10.55
C PHE A 183 -5.64 -1.44 -10.75
N TRP A 184 -6.16 -0.84 -9.67
CA TRP A 184 -6.97 0.37 -9.78
C TRP A 184 -6.17 1.58 -10.28
N SER A 185 -4.90 1.71 -9.90
CA SER A 185 -3.97 2.69 -10.47
C SER A 185 -3.81 2.48 -11.98
N THR A 186 -3.62 1.24 -12.44
CA THR A 186 -3.57 0.92 -13.87
C THR A 186 -4.85 1.35 -14.59
N VAL A 187 -6.01 1.06 -14.02
CA VAL A 187 -7.31 1.41 -14.61
C VAL A 187 -7.52 2.93 -14.65
N PHE A 188 -7.17 3.65 -13.58
CA PHE A 188 -7.30 5.11 -13.49
C PHE A 188 -6.39 5.82 -14.50
N HIS A 189 -5.10 5.49 -14.56
CA HIS A 189 -4.17 6.10 -15.52
C HIS A 189 -4.48 5.71 -16.97
N ALA A 190 -5.16 4.57 -17.18
CA ALA A 190 -5.65 4.22 -18.51
C ALA A 190 -6.85 5.06 -18.90
N ARG A 191 -7.81 5.20 -17.99
CA ARG A 191 -9.04 5.95 -18.19
C ARG A 191 -9.51 6.60 -16.90
N ASP A 192 -9.32 7.91 -16.86
CA ASP A 192 -9.78 8.75 -15.77
C ASP A 192 -11.28 8.98 -15.85
N THR A 193 -11.99 8.65 -14.79
CA THR A 193 -13.41 8.93 -14.57
C THR A 193 -13.60 9.15 -13.07
N PRO A 194 -14.68 9.81 -12.63
CA PRO A 194 -14.94 10.01 -11.20
C PRO A 194 -14.96 8.72 -10.37
N VAL A 195 -15.26 7.58 -10.99
CA VAL A 195 -15.25 6.27 -10.33
C VAL A 195 -13.83 5.70 -10.24
N THR A 196 -13.07 5.74 -11.34
CA THR A 196 -11.71 5.19 -11.36
C THR A 196 -10.76 6.01 -10.50
N GLU A 197 -10.91 7.34 -10.49
CA GLU A 197 -10.17 8.25 -9.60
C GLU A 197 -10.42 7.93 -8.12
N LYS A 198 -11.69 7.84 -7.71
CA LYS A 198 -12.05 7.44 -6.34
C LYS A 198 -11.43 6.11 -5.94
N LEU A 199 -11.54 5.10 -6.80
CA LEU A 199 -11.05 3.76 -6.50
C LEU A 199 -9.52 3.70 -6.40
N ASP A 200 -8.81 4.47 -7.22
CA ASP A 200 -7.36 4.60 -7.10
C ASP A 200 -6.98 5.20 -5.74
N TYR A 201 -7.57 6.33 -5.36
CA TYR A 201 -7.27 7.00 -4.08
C TYR A 201 -7.60 6.11 -2.87
N PHE A 202 -8.76 5.45 -2.90
CA PHE A 202 -9.19 4.55 -1.84
C PHE A 202 -8.24 3.38 -1.69
N CYS A 203 -7.77 2.82 -2.80
CA CYS A 203 -6.85 1.70 -2.75
C CYS A 203 -5.44 2.14 -2.36
N ALA A 204 -4.94 3.27 -2.84
CA ALA A 204 -3.66 3.85 -2.43
C ALA A 204 -3.64 4.10 -0.90
N PHE A 205 -4.67 4.75 -0.37
CA PHE A 205 -4.80 4.98 1.06
C PHE A 205 -4.89 3.68 1.86
N SER A 206 -5.57 2.66 1.33
CA SER A 206 -5.62 1.34 1.95
C SER A 206 -4.23 0.72 2.12
N LEU A 207 -3.29 0.94 1.17
CA LEU A 207 -1.91 0.44 1.30
C LEU A 207 -1.16 1.13 2.43
N VAL A 208 -1.23 2.46 2.45
CA VAL A 208 -0.51 3.28 3.44
C VAL A 208 -1.02 2.94 4.84
N LEU A 209 -2.34 2.94 5.02
CA LEU A 209 -2.97 2.65 6.29
C LEU A 209 -2.74 1.19 6.73
N TYR A 210 -2.80 0.23 5.80
CA TYR A 210 -2.52 -1.17 6.11
C TYR A 210 -1.04 -1.41 6.46
N SER A 211 -0.11 -0.69 5.83
CA SER A 211 1.31 -0.74 6.20
C SER A 211 1.50 -0.29 7.64
N LEU A 212 0.85 0.82 8.04
CA LEU A 212 0.88 1.30 9.42
C LEU A 212 0.26 0.26 10.37
N TYR A 213 -0.91 -0.29 10.04
CA TYR A 213 -1.52 -1.38 10.81
C TYR A 213 -0.58 -2.60 10.94
N SER A 214 0.09 -3.01 9.86
CA SER A 214 1.00 -4.14 9.86
C SER A 214 2.22 -3.92 10.76
N LEU A 215 2.73 -2.68 10.84
CA LEU A 215 3.76 -2.29 11.81
C LEU A 215 3.26 -2.49 13.24
N PHE A 216 2.06 -2.00 13.57
CA PHE A 216 1.48 -2.18 14.91
C PHE A 216 1.37 -3.66 15.28
N MET A 217 0.79 -4.47 14.39
CA MET A 217 0.68 -5.92 14.58
C MET A 217 2.06 -6.57 14.73
N ARG A 218 3.07 -6.06 14.01
CA ARG A 218 4.43 -6.58 14.04
C ARG A 218 5.17 -6.26 15.34
N VAL A 219 5.00 -5.04 15.86
CA VAL A 219 5.61 -4.55 17.10
C VAL A 219 4.97 -5.19 18.33
N LEU A 220 3.64 -5.30 18.31
CA LEU A 220 2.86 -5.90 19.40
C LEU A 220 3.02 -7.43 19.48
N GLY A 221 3.47 -8.06 18.39
CA GLY A 221 3.59 -9.51 18.27
C GLY A 221 2.23 -10.18 18.03
N THR A 222 2.21 -11.52 18.05
CA THR A 222 0.97 -12.27 17.86
C THR A 222 0.07 -12.07 19.08
N PRO A 223 -1.14 -11.48 18.94
CA PRO A 223 -2.00 -11.21 20.09
C PRO A 223 -2.37 -12.51 20.81
N HIS A 224 -2.30 -12.49 22.15
CA HIS A 224 -2.66 -13.65 22.97
C HIS A 224 -4.19 -13.89 23.04
N SER A 225 -5.00 -12.91 22.61
CA SER A 225 -6.47 -13.03 22.59
C SER A 225 -7.07 -12.30 21.39
N VAL A 226 -8.24 -12.76 20.97
CA VAL A 226 -9.03 -12.12 19.89
C VAL A 226 -9.36 -10.67 20.25
N LEU A 227 -9.71 -10.40 21.51
CA LEU A 227 -10.03 -9.05 21.97
C LEU A 227 -8.84 -8.08 21.82
N ALA A 228 -7.62 -8.54 22.12
CA ALA A 228 -6.42 -7.74 21.92
C ALA A 228 -6.20 -7.44 20.43
N SER A 229 -6.36 -8.44 19.55
CA SER A 229 -6.28 -8.24 18.10
C SER A 229 -7.33 -7.24 17.58
N LEU A 230 -8.56 -7.36 18.06
CA LEU A 230 -9.66 -6.46 17.67
C LEU A 230 -9.43 -5.03 18.16
N SER A 231 -8.87 -4.85 19.37
CA SER A 231 -8.59 -3.51 19.91
C SER A 231 -7.60 -2.72 19.07
N VAL A 232 -6.71 -3.41 18.35
CA VAL A 232 -5.77 -2.79 17.41
C VAL A 232 -6.41 -2.64 16.02
N THR A 233 -7.15 -3.64 15.55
CA THR A 233 -7.66 -3.66 14.17
C THR A 233 -8.81 -2.69 13.95
N MET A 234 -9.76 -2.62 14.89
CA MET A 234 -10.99 -1.84 14.73
C MET A 234 -10.79 -0.35 14.52
N PRO A 235 -9.86 0.34 15.21
CA PRO A 235 -9.58 1.76 14.94
C PRO A 235 -9.13 2.04 13.49
N PHE A 236 -8.27 1.18 12.92
CA PHE A 236 -7.82 1.33 11.52
C PHE A 236 -8.97 1.09 10.54
N VAL A 237 -9.79 0.08 10.79
CA VAL A 237 -10.97 -0.22 9.94
C VAL A 237 -12.00 0.91 10.03
N ALA A 238 -12.28 1.43 11.22
CA ALA A 238 -13.19 2.54 11.43
C ALA A 238 -12.70 3.81 10.73
N PHE A 239 -11.40 4.12 10.85
CA PHE A 239 -10.81 5.27 10.17
C PHE A 239 -10.86 5.13 8.65
N PHE A 240 -10.53 3.95 8.12
CA PHE A 240 -10.67 3.68 6.68
C PHE A 240 -12.12 3.86 6.22
N ALA A 241 -13.09 3.25 6.91
CA ALA A 241 -14.50 3.36 6.55
C ALA A 241 -15.00 4.81 6.56
N TYR A 242 -14.62 5.59 7.58
CA TYR A 242 -14.95 7.01 7.65
C TYR A 242 -14.31 7.81 6.52
N HIS A 243 -13.02 7.60 6.25
CA HIS A 243 -12.29 8.28 5.18
C HIS A 243 -12.93 8.04 3.80
N ILE A 244 -13.28 6.78 3.51
CA ILE A 244 -13.98 6.41 2.28
C ILE A 244 -15.37 7.04 2.23
N HIS A 245 -16.14 7.02 3.33
CA HIS A 245 -17.46 7.63 3.38
C HIS A 245 -17.40 9.14 3.08
N TYR A 246 -16.45 9.85 3.70
CA TYR A 246 -16.24 11.28 3.50
C TYR A 246 -15.94 11.61 2.03
N LEU A 247 -14.93 10.96 1.45
CA LEU A 247 -14.54 11.20 0.06
C LEU A 247 -15.57 10.72 -0.96
N ALA A 248 -16.31 9.64 -0.67
CA ALA A 248 -17.30 9.10 -1.60
C ALA A 248 -18.58 9.95 -1.66
N PHE A 249 -19.05 10.45 -0.50
CA PHE A 249 -20.41 10.97 -0.35
C PHE A 249 -20.51 12.40 0.20
N VAL A 250 -19.46 12.94 0.83
CA VAL A 250 -19.51 14.29 1.44
C VAL A 250 -18.81 15.30 0.53
N HIS A 251 -17.50 15.20 0.41
CA HIS A 251 -16.69 16.09 -0.42
C HIS A 251 -15.45 15.34 -0.89
N PHE A 252 -15.31 15.19 -2.21
CA PHE A 252 -14.15 14.54 -2.79
C PHE A 252 -13.00 15.57 -2.88
N ASP A 253 -12.14 15.55 -1.87
CA ASP A 253 -11.06 16.52 -1.69
C ASP A 253 -9.68 15.84 -1.81
N TYR A 254 -8.95 16.21 -2.85
CA TYR A 254 -7.62 15.70 -3.11
C TYR A 254 -6.60 16.11 -2.03
N GLY A 255 -6.67 17.37 -1.55
CA GLY A 255 -5.75 17.88 -0.53
C GLY A 255 -5.93 17.15 0.80
N TYR A 256 -7.18 16.92 1.20
CA TYR A 256 -7.53 16.06 2.34
C TYR A 256 -6.96 14.64 2.17
N ASN A 257 -7.17 14.01 1.01
CA ASN A 257 -6.68 12.66 0.73
C ASN A 257 -5.14 12.59 0.82
N MET A 258 -4.45 13.57 0.24
CA MET A 258 -2.99 13.66 0.30
C MET A 258 -2.49 13.87 1.71
N LEU A 259 -3.13 14.74 2.50
CA LEU A 259 -2.75 14.99 3.89
C LEU A 259 -2.90 13.72 4.75
N ALA A 260 -4.00 12.98 4.59
CA ALA A 260 -4.23 11.71 5.28
C ALA A 260 -3.16 10.67 4.90
N ASN A 261 -2.84 10.53 3.60
CA ASN A 261 -1.81 9.63 3.10
C ASN A 261 -0.40 10.00 3.61
N VAL A 262 0.01 11.26 3.49
CA VAL A 262 1.32 11.73 3.94
C VAL A 262 1.47 11.54 5.45
N THR A 263 0.44 11.88 6.23
CA THR A 263 0.50 11.73 7.70
C THR A 263 0.62 10.25 8.10
N ALA A 264 -0.22 9.37 7.55
CA ALA A 264 -0.13 7.94 7.82
C ALA A 264 1.21 7.34 7.34
N GLY A 265 1.69 7.77 6.18
CA GLY A 265 2.96 7.37 5.59
C GLY A 265 4.18 7.78 6.43
N LEU A 266 4.19 8.99 6.97
CA LEU A 266 5.25 9.47 7.87
C LEU A 266 5.27 8.69 9.18
N LEU A 267 4.11 8.48 9.81
CA LEU A 267 4.01 7.67 11.03
C LEU A 267 4.48 6.24 10.79
N ASN A 268 4.09 5.65 9.66
CA ASN A 268 4.55 4.32 9.24
C ASN A 268 6.07 4.29 9.05
N SER A 269 6.63 5.29 8.36
CA SER A 269 8.06 5.36 8.06
C SER A 269 8.91 5.51 9.31
N LEU A 270 8.55 6.45 10.19
CA LEU A 270 9.23 6.65 11.47
C LEU A 270 9.17 5.38 12.32
N GLY A 271 8.01 4.72 12.38
CA GLY A 271 7.81 3.51 13.14
C GLY A 271 8.62 2.32 12.62
N TRP A 272 8.64 2.07 11.31
CA TRP A 272 9.46 1.01 10.73
C TRP A 272 10.95 1.28 10.87
N LEU A 273 11.40 2.53 10.67
CA LEU A 273 12.82 2.88 10.86
C LEU A 273 13.26 2.74 12.31
N ALA A 274 12.42 3.16 13.27
CA ALA A 274 12.69 2.95 14.70
C ALA A 274 12.76 1.46 15.05
N TRP A 275 11.82 0.66 14.53
CA TRP A 275 11.84 -0.80 14.71
C TRP A 275 13.10 -1.43 14.11
N CYS A 276 13.49 -1.00 12.90
CA CYS A 276 14.69 -1.47 12.24
C CYS A 276 15.94 -1.14 13.04
N TRP A 277 16.05 0.11 13.50
CA TRP A 277 17.15 0.57 14.33
C TRP A 277 17.28 -0.28 15.58
N TRP A 278 16.19 -0.51 16.31
CA TRP A 278 16.20 -1.30 17.53
C TRP A 278 16.67 -2.75 17.31
N HIS A 279 16.29 -3.36 16.19
CA HIS A 279 16.54 -4.77 15.92
C HIS A 279 17.80 -5.06 15.08
N ARG A 280 18.47 -4.03 14.54
CA ARG A 280 19.61 -4.17 13.60
C ARG A 280 20.74 -5.06 14.09
N ARG A 281 20.99 -5.11 15.41
CA ARG A 281 22.08 -5.93 15.99
C ARG A 281 21.71 -7.40 16.13
N ARG A 282 20.42 -7.73 16.25
CA ARG A 282 19.93 -9.10 16.49
C ARG A 282 19.41 -9.77 15.22
N ARG A 283 19.06 -8.98 14.20
CA ARG A 283 18.38 -9.45 12.99
C ARG A 283 19.07 -8.92 11.74
N PRO A 284 19.98 -9.69 11.13
CA PRO A 284 20.84 -9.21 10.05
C PRO A 284 20.08 -8.87 8.75
N TYR A 285 18.85 -9.34 8.56
CA TYR A 285 18.03 -9.07 7.37
C TYR A 285 17.30 -7.72 7.41
N VAL A 286 17.28 -7.02 8.55
CA VAL A 286 16.47 -5.81 8.78
C VAL A 286 16.88 -4.61 7.92
N TRP A 287 18.12 -4.57 7.42
CA TRP A 287 18.56 -3.50 6.50
C TRP A 287 17.69 -3.44 5.23
N ARG A 288 17.12 -4.58 4.79
CA ARG A 288 16.22 -4.64 3.62
C ARG A 288 14.96 -3.81 3.85
N CYS A 289 14.38 -3.89 5.05
CA CYS A 289 13.23 -3.08 5.46
C CYS A 289 13.61 -1.60 5.50
N ALA A 290 14.71 -1.25 6.17
CA ALA A 290 15.17 0.13 6.28
C ALA A 290 15.44 0.77 4.91
N LEU A 291 16.06 0.03 3.98
CA LEU A 291 16.33 0.50 2.63
C LEU A 291 15.03 0.72 1.83
N VAL A 292 14.07 -0.21 1.91
CA VAL A 292 12.76 -0.03 1.26
C VAL A 292 12.05 1.22 1.79
N VAL A 293 12.01 1.39 3.12
CA VAL A 293 11.34 2.55 3.73
C VAL A 293 12.04 3.84 3.35
N ALA A 294 13.37 3.90 3.40
CA ALA A 294 14.13 5.07 2.97
C ALA A 294 13.90 5.39 1.48
N ALA A 295 13.92 4.38 0.60
CA ALA A 295 13.66 4.54 -0.82
C ALA A 295 12.24 5.04 -1.09
N LEU A 296 11.22 4.51 -0.40
CA LEU A 296 9.83 5.00 -0.48
C LEU A 296 9.74 6.48 -0.11
N ASN A 297 10.41 6.92 0.96
CA ASN A 297 10.39 8.33 1.37
C ASN A 297 11.09 9.24 0.35
N LEU A 298 12.20 8.79 -0.23
CA LEU A 298 12.89 9.55 -1.28
C LEU A 298 12.02 9.68 -2.54
N LEU A 299 11.41 8.57 -2.96
CA LEU A 299 10.52 8.57 -4.11
C LEU A 299 9.28 9.43 -3.88
N LEU A 300 8.77 9.53 -2.64
CA LEU A 300 7.57 10.31 -2.32
C LEU A 300 7.77 11.80 -2.63
N LEU A 301 9.02 12.27 -2.65
CA LEU A 301 9.33 13.63 -3.08
C LEU A 301 8.97 13.90 -4.55
N LEU A 302 8.94 12.86 -5.40
CA LEU A 302 8.45 12.99 -6.78
C LEU A 302 6.95 13.27 -6.80
N GLU A 303 6.19 12.56 -5.96
CA GLU A 303 4.75 12.78 -5.82
C GLU A 303 4.42 14.21 -5.36
N LEU A 304 5.17 14.70 -4.37
CA LEU A 304 4.97 16.04 -3.82
C LEU A 304 5.53 17.15 -4.73
N GLY A 305 6.51 16.83 -5.57
CA GLY A 305 7.17 17.78 -6.46
C GLY A 305 6.35 18.13 -7.70
N ASP A 306 5.49 17.21 -8.18
CA ASP A 306 4.52 17.39 -9.28
C ASP A 306 5.05 18.22 -10.47
N PHE A 307 6.16 17.80 -11.07
CA PHE A 307 6.74 18.47 -12.24
C PHE A 307 6.10 17.99 -13.56
N PRO A 308 6.07 18.83 -14.62
CA PRO A 308 5.41 18.52 -15.89
C PRO A 308 6.05 17.36 -16.66
N PRO A 309 5.28 16.64 -17.50
CA PRO A 309 5.76 15.49 -18.23
C PRO A 309 6.85 15.81 -19.24
N TRP A 310 7.97 15.10 -19.14
CA TRP A 310 8.97 15.05 -20.17
C TRP A 310 8.40 14.36 -21.41
N HIS A 311 8.55 15.04 -22.56
CA HIS A 311 7.95 14.63 -23.85
C HIS A 311 6.43 14.36 -23.78
N PHE A 312 5.71 14.94 -22.82
CA PHE A 312 4.27 14.70 -22.61
C PHE A 312 3.92 13.22 -22.32
N LEU A 313 4.89 12.44 -21.83
CA LEU A 313 4.73 11.02 -21.51
C LEU A 313 5.18 10.67 -20.09
N LEU A 314 6.25 11.29 -19.57
CA LEU A 314 6.88 10.93 -18.30
C LEU A 314 6.91 12.11 -17.34
N ASP A 315 5.97 12.17 -16.41
CA ASP A 315 5.93 13.16 -15.33
C ASP A 315 6.54 12.63 -14.03
N ALA A 316 6.47 13.45 -12.98
CA ALA A 316 6.95 13.08 -11.65
C ALA A 316 6.22 11.84 -11.10
N HIS A 317 4.91 11.77 -11.33
CA HIS A 317 4.08 10.67 -10.86
C HIS A 317 4.44 9.35 -11.55
N ALA A 318 4.62 9.33 -12.87
CA ALA A 318 5.10 8.14 -13.58
C ALA A 318 6.48 7.68 -13.07
N LEU A 319 7.39 8.59 -12.73
CA LEU A 319 8.68 8.21 -12.14
C LEU A 319 8.54 7.64 -10.72
N TRP A 320 7.58 8.13 -9.93
CA TRP A 320 7.20 7.51 -8.65
C TRP A 320 6.75 6.06 -8.85
N HIS A 321 5.86 5.80 -9.82
CA HIS A 321 5.44 4.43 -10.19
C HIS A 321 6.64 3.56 -10.58
N LEU A 322 7.50 4.05 -11.48
CA LEU A 322 8.68 3.31 -11.94
C LEU A 322 9.64 3.00 -10.79
N GLY A 323 9.93 3.99 -9.94
CA GLY A 323 10.88 3.84 -8.84
C GLY A 323 10.38 2.92 -7.73
N THR A 324 9.06 2.83 -7.54
CA THR A 324 8.44 1.93 -6.53
C THR A 324 8.37 0.48 -6.99
N ALA A 325 8.34 0.21 -8.30
CA ALA A 325 8.27 -1.13 -8.89
C ALA A 325 9.30 -2.16 -8.39
N PRO A 326 10.60 -1.83 -8.19
CA PRO A 326 11.58 -2.78 -7.64
C PRO A 326 11.46 -2.99 -6.12
N LEU A 327 10.80 -2.10 -5.39
CA LEU A 327 10.75 -2.16 -3.92
C LEU A 327 10.04 -3.40 -3.36
N PRO A 328 8.94 -3.91 -3.94
CA PRO A 328 8.35 -5.19 -3.55
C PRO A 328 9.37 -6.34 -3.59
N LEU A 329 10.29 -6.36 -4.55
CA LEU A 329 11.29 -7.42 -4.67
C LEU A 329 12.17 -7.51 -3.42
N LEU A 330 12.48 -6.38 -2.80
CA LEU A 330 13.25 -6.32 -1.57
C LEU A 330 12.37 -6.46 -0.33
N TRP A 331 11.18 -5.82 -0.31
CA TRP A 331 10.23 -5.88 0.80
C TRP A 331 9.82 -7.30 1.14
N TYR A 332 9.42 -8.09 0.14
CA TYR A 332 9.00 -9.48 0.40
C TYR A 332 10.16 -10.37 0.82
N ARG A 333 11.42 -10.07 0.42
CA ARG A 333 12.59 -10.81 0.95
C ARG A 333 12.73 -10.56 2.44
N PHE A 334 12.60 -9.30 2.86
CA PHE A 334 12.50 -8.96 4.29
C PHE A 334 11.36 -9.73 4.97
N LEU A 335 10.15 -9.74 4.40
CA LEU A 335 9.01 -10.45 5.00
C LEU A 335 9.23 -11.95 5.11
N ILE A 336 9.86 -12.59 4.12
CA ILE A 336 10.20 -14.02 4.14
C ILE A 336 11.15 -14.31 5.31
N ASP A 337 12.28 -13.59 5.36
CA ASP A 337 13.29 -13.79 6.40
C ASP A 337 12.70 -13.54 7.79
N ASP A 338 11.89 -12.50 7.92
CA ASP A 338 11.27 -12.11 9.20
C ASP A 338 10.22 -13.12 9.67
N SER A 339 9.41 -13.65 8.75
CA SER A 339 8.40 -14.67 9.08
C SER A 339 9.05 -15.99 9.50
N LEU A 340 10.13 -16.39 8.83
CA LEU A 340 10.90 -17.59 9.18
C LEU A 340 11.64 -17.40 10.52
N TYR A 341 12.21 -16.22 10.78
CA TYR A 341 12.84 -15.92 12.05
C TYR A 341 11.86 -16.03 13.22
N GLU A 342 10.65 -15.44 13.10
CA GLU A 342 9.64 -15.54 14.15
C GLU A 342 9.13 -16.97 14.33
N LEU A 343 8.94 -17.72 13.24
CA LEU A 343 8.54 -19.13 13.31
C LEU A 343 9.56 -19.95 14.11
N HIS A 344 10.85 -19.85 13.80
CA HIS A 344 11.91 -20.56 14.53
C HIS A 344 11.95 -20.16 16.02
N LYS A 345 11.80 -18.88 16.32
CA LYS A 345 11.75 -18.38 17.70
C LYS A 345 10.56 -18.96 18.47
N SER A 346 9.38 -18.99 17.87
CA SER A 346 8.17 -19.58 18.48
C SER A 346 8.33 -21.09 18.70
N SER A 347 8.89 -21.83 17.73
CA SER A 347 9.15 -23.26 17.87
C SER A 347 10.16 -23.56 18.97
N LYS A 348 11.22 -22.75 19.12
CA LYS A 348 12.19 -22.90 20.20
C LYS A 348 11.57 -22.63 21.57
N ALA A 349 10.79 -21.56 21.71
CA ALA A 349 10.10 -21.25 22.96
C ALA A 349 9.11 -22.36 23.38
N ALA A 350 8.44 -23.00 22.42
CA ALA A 350 7.56 -24.14 22.69
C ALA A 350 8.33 -25.38 23.18
N LYS A 351 9.54 -25.63 22.64
CA LYS A 351 10.41 -26.73 23.09
C LYS A 351 11.03 -26.47 24.46
N ASP A 352 11.43 -25.24 24.75
CA ASP A 352 12.07 -24.88 26.03
C ASP A 352 11.04 -24.78 27.19
N GLY A 353 9.76 -24.54 26.87
CA GLY A 353 8.66 -24.44 27.84
C GLY A 353 7.87 -25.73 28.09
N GLY A 354 8.08 -26.76 27.28
CA GLY A 354 7.56 -28.12 27.50
C GLY A 354 8.66 -29.00 28.09
N THR A 355 8.43 -29.57 29.27
CA THR A 355 9.31 -30.58 29.88
C THR A 355 9.75 -31.61 28.83
N GLN A 356 11.06 -31.88 28.77
CA GLN A 356 11.67 -32.84 27.85
C GLN A 356 10.89 -34.16 27.84
N ASN A 357 10.08 -34.38 26.80
CA ASN A 357 9.63 -35.70 26.42
C ASN A 357 10.10 -35.91 24.97
N GLY A 358 11.00 -36.88 24.81
CA GLY A 358 11.84 -37.11 23.64
C GLY A 358 11.09 -37.08 22.31
N ALA A 359 11.24 -35.97 21.59
CA ALA A 359 10.89 -35.87 20.18
C ALA A 359 12.18 -35.58 19.40
N SER A 360 12.46 -36.45 18.42
CA SER A 360 13.63 -36.40 17.55
C SER A 360 13.86 -35.01 16.94
N PRO A 361 15.12 -34.58 16.74
CA PRO A 361 15.41 -33.27 16.19
C PRO A 361 14.84 -33.12 14.77
N LEU A 362 14.20 -31.98 14.52
CA LEU A 362 13.87 -31.53 13.16
C LEU A 362 15.17 -31.27 12.40
N PRO A 363 15.22 -31.54 11.08
CA PRO A 363 16.43 -31.46 10.29
C PRO A 363 17.00 -30.04 10.25
N CYS A 364 18.34 -29.96 10.23
CA CYS A 364 19.08 -28.70 10.19
C CYS A 364 18.90 -28.02 8.82
N PRO A 365 18.51 -26.72 8.74
CA PRO A 365 18.26 -26.03 7.48
C PRO A 365 19.46 -25.93 6.54
N SER A 366 20.69 -26.10 7.05
CA SER A 366 21.92 -26.12 6.26
C SER A 366 22.15 -27.43 5.51
N CYS A 367 21.41 -28.49 5.82
CA CYS A 367 21.51 -29.79 5.14
C CYS A 367 20.72 -29.85 3.83
N GLU A 368 19.72 -28.98 3.62
CA GLU A 368 18.93 -28.94 2.37
C GLU A 368 19.66 -28.26 1.20
N SER A 369 20.76 -27.54 1.44
CA SER A 369 21.51 -26.83 0.38
C SER A 369 22.70 -27.58 -0.17
N HIS A 370 22.99 -28.81 0.31
CA HIS A 370 24.17 -29.58 -0.10
C HIS A 370 23.82 -31.05 -0.41
N ASP A 371 23.40 -31.31 -1.64
CA ASP A 371 23.40 -32.64 -2.28
C ASP A 371 24.83 -32.99 -2.77
N PRO A 372 25.22 -34.24 -3.05
CA PRO A 372 25.18 -35.47 -2.25
C PRO A 372 26.59 -35.82 -1.68
N LEU A 373 27.47 -34.82 -1.43
CA LEU A 373 28.85 -35.09 -1.01
C LEU A 373 29.00 -35.38 0.50
N LEU A 374 28.03 -34.98 1.31
CA LEU A 374 28.08 -35.11 2.77
C LEU A 374 27.53 -36.44 3.30
N SER A 375 26.82 -37.22 2.48
CA SER A 375 26.27 -38.53 2.89
C SER A 375 27.33 -39.63 2.99
N LYS A 376 28.57 -39.39 2.55
CA LYS A 376 29.66 -40.39 2.59
C LYS A 376 30.68 -40.22 3.72
N VAL A 377 30.62 -39.13 4.47
CA VAL A 377 31.55 -38.90 5.58
C VAL A 377 30.73 -38.59 6.81
N GLY A 378 30.44 -39.64 7.60
CA GLY A 378 29.77 -39.52 8.89
C GLY A 378 30.65 -38.73 9.87
N GLY A 379 30.58 -37.41 9.80
CA GLY A 379 31.35 -36.49 10.64
C GLY A 379 30.47 -35.38 11.20
N GLN A 380 30.77 -34.96 12.43
CA GLN A 380 30.14 -33.80 13.07
C GLN A 380 30.40 -32.54 12.25
N LEU A 381 29.34 -31.85 11.85
CA LEU A 381 29.45 -30.55 11.20
C LEU A 381 29.62 -29.47 12.26
N THR A 382 30.63 -28.63 12.11
CA THR A 382 30.86 -27.45 12.94
C THR A 382 30.84 -26.20 12.08
N GLN A 383 30.16 -25.14 12.53
CA GLN A 383 30.25 -23.81 11.94
C GLN A 383 30.79 -22.84 12.99
N ASN A 384 31.93 -22.20 12.71
CA ASN A 384 32.63 -21.30 13.63
C ASN A 384 32.94 -21.93 15.00
N GLY A 385 33.34 -23.20 15.03
CA GLY A 385 33.72 -23.91 16.25
C GLY A 385 32.55 -24.42 17.10
N ASN A 386 31.30 -24.16 16.71
CA ASN A 386 30.11 -24.70 17.36
C ASN A 386 29.56 -25.91 16.57
N ASN A 387 29.28 -27.00 17.27
CA ASN A 387 28.65 -28.20 16.71
C ASN A 387 27.20 -27.87 16.31
N ILE A 388 26.85 -28.09 15.05
CA ILE A 388 25.54 -27.78 14.47
C ILE A 388 24.65 -29.01 14.27
N GLY A 389 25.07 -30.18 14.75
CA GLY A 389 24.28 -31.41 14.77
C GLY A 389 24.99 -32.61 14.14
N ASP A 390 24.41 -33.78 14.42
CA ASP A 390 24.88 -35.07 13.94
C ASP A 390 23.98 -35.55 12.79
N CYS A 391 24.58 -35.93 11.66
CA CYS A 391 23.87 -36.44 10.48
C CYS A 391 23.80 -37.98 10.43
N SER A 392 24.30 -38.69 11.45
CA SER A 392 24.41 -40.15 11.49
C SER A 392 23.10 -40.90 11.77
N GLY A 393 22.01 -40.54 11.08
CA GLY A 393 20.70 -41.17 11.24
C GLY A 393 19.86 -41.32 9.97
N TYR A 394 20.42 -41.03 8.79
CA TYR A 394 19.73 -41.19 7.51
C TYR A 394 20.41 -42.28 6.68
N THR A 395 19.91 -43.51 6.81
CA THR A 395 20.08 -44.60 5.84
C THR A 395 18.75 -44.87 5.17
#